data_AF-A0A7S1ZPW3-F1
#
_entry.id   AF-A0A7S1ZPW3-F1
#
_cell.length_a   1.000
_cell.length_b   1.000
_cell.length_c   1.000
_cell.angle_alpha   90.00
_cell.angle_beta   90.00
_cell.angle_gamma   90.00
#
_symmetry.space_group_name_H-M   'P 1'
#
loop_
_entity.id
_entity.type
_entity.pdbx_description
1 polymer ?
#
loop_
_entity_poly.entity_id
_entity_poly.type
_entity_poly.pdbx_seq_one_letter_code
_entity_poly.pdbx_strand_id
1 'polypeptide(L)'
;MTFTTSNIMSKFLTNMHSTTLPFLNNNFYVLSTQRRFMSKFLSKSATKRLPLTSKRARKGYYKGTGARKEGKITSLGRFIVDPTKRMNLIVPENLETFKLKPYIARTVPKWAPEDRR
;
A
#
# COMPACT_ATOMS: atom_id res chain seq x y z
N MET A 1 44.33 -83.83 51.76
CA MET A 1 42.85 -83.70 51.76
C MET A 1 42.50 -82.35 51.14
N THR A 2 41.46 -82.33 50.33
CA THR A 2 41.24 -81.41 49.21
C THR A 2 40.09 -80.40 49.42
N PHE A 3 40.14 -79.33 48.61
CA PHE A 3 39.05 -78.46 48.09
C PHE A 3 38.49 -77.31 48.96
N THR A 4 38.90 -76.09 48.57
CA THR A 4 38.13 -74.89 48.15
C THR A 4 36.66 -74.70 48.54
N THR A 5 36.30 -73.46 48.92
CA THR A 5 35.08 -72.68 48.52
C THR A 5 35.25 -71.26 49.10
N SER A 6 35.50 -70.22 48.30
CA SER A 6 34.64 -69.38 47.44
C SER A 6 34.54 -67.95 48.01
N ASN A 7 35.28 -67.04 47.38
CA ASN A 7 35.18 -65.59 47.53
C ASN A 7 33.78 -65.10 47.15
N ILE A 8 33.20 -64.19 47.94
CA ILE A 8 32.07 -63.37 47.50
C ILE A 8 32.50 -61.90 47.58
N MET A 9 32.67 -61.35 46.38
CA MET A 9 33.12 -60.02 46.06
C MET A 9 32.07 -58.94 46.36
N SER A 10 32.60 -57.78 46.73
CA SER A 10 32.22 -56.39 46.39
C SER A 10 30.74 -56.01 46.34
N LYS A 11 30.30 -55.12 47.25
CA LYS A 11 30.16 -53.65 47.06
C LYS A 11 29.29 -53.30 45.83
N PHE A 12 28.20 -52.54 45.94
CA PHE A 12 28.15 -51.15 46.40
C PHE A 12 26.69 -50.72 46.63
N LEU A 13 26.56 -49.67 47.45
CA LEU A 13 25.34 -48.99 47.86
C LEU A 13 24.47 -48.51 46.68
N THR A 14 23.15 -48.47 46.89
CA THR A 14 22.29 -47.27 46.77
C THR A 14 20.87 -47.61 47.21
N ASN A 15 20.22 -46.72 47.97
CA ASN A 15 18.76 -46.54 47.91
C ASN A 15 18.37 -45.20 48.60
N MET A 16 17.89 -44.23 47.83
CA MET A 16 16.47 -43.94 47.57
C MET A 16 15.85 -43.05 48.64
N HIS A 17 15.87 -41.72 48.45
CA HIS A 17 14.88 -40.82 49.05
C HIS A 17 14.26 -39.94 47.95
N SER A 18 12.96 -39.75 48.10
CA SER A 18 11.92 -39.60 47.08
C SER A 18 11.82 -38.22 46.41
N THR A 19 11.54 -38.26 45.12
CA THR A 19 11.15 -37.17 44.23
C THR A 19 9.77 -36.60 44.54
N THR A 20 9.65 -35.29 44.74
CA THR A 20 8.42 -34.53 44.46
C THR A 20 8.78 -33.18 43.84
N LEU A 21 8.52 -33.04 42.53
CA LEU A 21 8.46 -31.75 41.83
C LEU A 21 6.98 -31.48 41.54
N PRO A 22 6.38 -30.36 41.98
CA PRO A 22 5.16 -29.89 41.38
C PRO A 22 5.48 -28.78 40.38
N PHE A 23 5.34 -29.15 39.11
CA PHE A 23 4.70 -28.34 38.08
C PHE A 23 5.34 -26.97 37.77
N LEU A 24 6.36 -26.99 36.92
CA LEU A 24 6.57 -25.89 35.98
C LEU A 24 5.29 -25.77 35.14
N ASN A 25 4.46 -24.80 35.49
CA ASN A 25 3.31 -24.42 34.71
C ASN A 25 3.85 -23.82 33.41
N ASN A 26 4.07 -24.69 32.42
CA ASN A 26 4.36 -24.34 31.04
C ASN A 26 3.12 -23.65 30.46
N ASN A 27 2.84 -22.44 30.92
CA ASN A 27 2.17 -21.45 30.11
C ASN A 27 3.15 -21.09 29.00
N PHE A 28 3.24 -21.96 28.00
CA PHE A 28 3.51 -21.50 26.65
C PHE A 28 2.35 -20.58 26.30
N TYR A 29 2.44 -19.32 26.74
CA TYR A 29 1.80 -18.24 26.04
C TYR A 29 2.36 -18.35 24.64
N VAL A 30 1.59 -18.95 23.74
CA VAL A 30 1.80 -18.79 22.31
C VAL A 30 1.72 -17.28 22.15
N LEU A 31 2.89 -16.62 22.13
CA LEU A 31 3.03 -15.30 21.57
C LEU A 31 2.63 -15.52 20.12
N SER A 32 1.32 -15.41 19.85
CA SER A 32 0.82 -15.25 18.51
C SER A 32 1.48 -13.97 18.07
N THR A 33 2.65 -14.14 17.44
CA THR A 33 3.31 -13.09 16.70
C THR A 33 2.30 -12.81 15.62
N GLN A 34 1.45 -11.83 15.87
CA GLN A 34 0.45 -11.35 14.94
C GLN A 34 1.28 -10.81 13.78
N ARG A 35 1.65 -11.69 12.84
CA ARG A 35 2.30 -11.32 11.60
C ARG A 35 1.30 -10.42 10.93
N ARG A 36 1.46 -9.11 11.14
CA ARG A 36 0.70 -8.11 10.41
C ARG A 36 1.14 -8.33 8.97
N PHE A 37 0.34 -9.06 8.20
CA PHE A 37 0.43 -9.03 6.76
C PHE A 37 0.22 -7.56 6.39
N MET A 38 1.32 -6.86 6.11
CA MET A 38 1.31 -5.52 5.57
C MET A 38 0.65 -5.64 4.20
N SER A 39 -0.68 -5.51 4.16
CA SER A 39 -1.39 -5.46 2.88
C SER A 39 -1.00 -4.18 2.18
N LYS A 40 -0.76 -4.24 0.86
CA LYS A 40 -0.63 -3.05 0.01
C LYS A 40 -1.83 -2.09 0.16
N PHE A 41 -2.96 -2.63 0.61
CA PHE A 41 -4.19 -1.91 0.86
C PHE A 41 -4.20 -1.28 2.25
N LEU A 42 -4.76 -0.06 2.34
CA LEU A 42 -5.00 0.60 3.61
C LEU A 42 -5.95 -0.23 4.48
N SER A 43 -5.81 -0.10 5.80
CA SER A 43 -6.73 -0.72 6.74
C SER A 43 -8.18 -0.29 6.47
N LYS A 44 -9.15 -1.13 6.86
CA LYS A 44 -10.59 -0.79 6.73
C LYS A 44 -10.91 0.56 7.38
N SER A 45 -10.27 0.87 8.51
CA SER A 45 -10.41 2.16 9.21
C SER A 45 -9.84 3.33 8.40
N ALA A 46 -8.63 3.17 7.85
CA ALA A 46 -8.00 4.22 7.04
C ALA A 46 -8.75 4.46 5.71
N THR A 47 -9.29 3.41 5.09
CA THR A 47 -10.07 3.50 3.84
C THR A 47 -11.35 4.35 3.98
N LYS A 48 -11.94 4.42 5.18
CA LYS A 48 -13.10 5.27 5.49
C LYS A 48 -12.77 6.76 5.52
N ARG A 49 -11.50 7.12 5.75
CA ARG A 49 -11.03 8.52 5.80
C ARG A 49 -10.54 9.05 4.46
N LEU A 50 -10.52 8.21 3.41
CA LEU A 50 -10.16 8.64 2.07
C LEU A 50 -11.21 9.62 1.50
N PRO A 51 -10.80 10.62 0.70
CA PRO A 51 -11.73 11.56 0.10
C PRO A 51 -12.78 10.85 -0.76
N LEU A 52 -14.01 11.38 -0.74
CA LEU A 52 -15.11 10.84 -1.52
C LEU A 52 -14.98 11.20 -3.01
N THR A 53 -14.99 10.17 -3.85
CA THR A 53 -15.12 10.27 -5.30
C THR A 53 -16.59 10.27 -5.72
N SER A 54 -16.88 10.59 -6.97
CA SER A 54 -18.25 10.60 -7.52
C SER A 54 -18.97 9.25 -7.46
N LYS A 55 -18.24 8.14 -7.29
CA LYS A 55 -18.79 6.77 -7.30
C LYS A 55 -19.01 6.16 -5.92
N ARG A 56 -18.38 6.72 -4.88
CA ARG A 56 -18.38 6.11 -3.53
C ARG A 56 -19.64 6.41 -2.71
N ALA A 57 -20.42 7.41 -3.09
CA ALA A 57 -21.64 7.80 -2.38
C ALA A 57 -22.92 7.40 -3.16
N ARG A 58 -24.05 7.37 -2.46
CA ARG A 58 -25.38 7.06 -3.01
C ARG A 58 -26.00 8.25 -3.77
N LYS A 59 -27.21 8.06 -4.30
CA LYS A 59 -28.02 9.10 -4.97
C LYS A 59 -28.11 10.36 -4.09
N GLY A 60 -27.98 11.53 -4.71
CA GLY A 60 -28.02 12.84 -4.06
C GLY A 60 -26.65 13.46 -3.82
N TYR A 61 -25.57 12.67 -3.82
CA TYR A 61 -24.21 13.21 -3.75
C TYR A 61 -23.68 13.54 -5.15
N TYR A 62 -23.67 14.83 -5.49
CA TYR A 62 -23.05 15.33 -6.71
C TYR A 62 -21.69 15.98 -6.40
N LYS A 63 -20.59 15.30 -6.74
CA LYS A 63 -19.22 15.79 -6.52
C LYS A 63 -18.64 16.56 -7.71
N GLY A 64 -19.02 16.17 -8.93
CA GLY A 64 -18.35 16.60 -10.16
C GLY A 64 -16.99 15.92 -10.39
N THR A 65 -16.31 16.32 -11.46
CA THR A 65 -15.01 15.79 -11.92
C THR A 65 -13.92 16.86 -12.04
N GLY A 66 -14.17 18.08 -11.55
CA GLY A 66 -13.29 19.23 -11.76
C GLY A 66 -13.42 19.88 -13.14
N ALA A 67 -14.43 19.49 -13.92
CA ALA A 67 -14.77 20.16 -15.17
C ALA A 67 -15.19 21.62 -14.93
N ARG A 68 -14.90 22.49 -15.90
CA ARG A 68 -15.29 23.90 -15.87
C ARG A 68 -16.81 24.05 -16.01
N LYS A 69 -17.37 25.13 -15.45
CA LYS A 69 -18.79 25.45 -15.56
C LYS A 69 -19.08 26.20 -16.85
N GLU A 70 -19.75 25.56 -17.80
CA GLU A 70 -20.06 26.13 -19.13
C GLU A 70 -21.39 26.90 -19.19
N GLY A 71 -22.18 26.88 -18.13
CA GLY A 71 -23.54 27.41 -18.17
C GLY A 71 -24.22 27.44 -16.82
N LYS A 72 -25.56 27.48 -16.83
CA LYS A 72 -26.36 27.50 -15.60
C LYS A 72 -27.57 26.57 -15.71
N ILE A 73 -28.00 26.07 -14.56
CA ILE A 73 -29.26 25.32 -14.43
C ILE A 73 -30.37 26.33 -14.13
N THR A 74 -31.52 26.15 -14.76
CA THR A 74 -32.74 26.95 -14.54
C THR A 74 -33.51 26.45 -13.32
N SER A 75 -34.50 27.22 -12.85
CA SER A 75 -35.39 26.79 -11.76
C SER A 75 -36.12 25.47 -12.06
N LEU A 76 -36.37 25.18 -13.34
CA LEU A 76 -36.99 23.93 -13.81
C LEU A 76 -35.98 22.77 -13.98
N GLY A 77 -34.72 22.93 -13.58
CA GLY A 77 -33.70 21.90 -13.68
C GLY A 77 -33.09 21.72 -15.07
N ARG A 78 -33.48 22.53 -16.07
CA ARG A 78 -32.88 22.49 -17.42
C ARG A 78 -31.54 23.21 -17.44
N PHE A 79 -30.55 22.66 -18.14
CA PHE A 79 -29.24 23.29 -18.32
C PHE A 79 -29.22 24.19 -19.56
N ILE A 80 -28.74 25.42 -19.40
CA ILE A 80 -28.54 26.39 -20.48
C ILE A 80 -27.04 26.68 -20.59
N VAL A 81 -26.48 26.43 -21.78
CA VAL A 81 -25.08 26.72 -22.11
C VAL A 81 -24.91 28.23 -22.33
N ASP A 82 -23.83 28.79 -21.79
CA ASP A 82 -23.44 30.18 -22.00
C ASP A 82 -22.29 30.22 -23.03
N PRO A 83 -22.51 30.73 -24.25
CA PRO A 83 -21.49 30.77 -25.30
C PRO A 83 -20.23 31.52 -24.88
N THR A 84 -20.33 32.49 -23.98
CA THR A 84 -19.19 33.28 -23.49
C THR A 84 -18.28 32.49 -22.54
N LYS A 85 -18.82 31.47 -21.87
CA LYS A 85 -18.08 30.61 -20.93
C LYS A 85 -17.60 29.31 -21.56
N ARG A 86 -18.05 28.99 -22.77
CA ARG A 86 -17.64 27.80 -23.50
C ARG A 86 -16.15 27.91 -23.85
N MET A 87 -15.40 26.84 -23.59
CA MET A 87 -13.99 26.77 -23.96
C MET A 87 -13.85 26.70 -25.48
N ASN A 88 -13.13 27.65 -26.07
CA ASN A 88 -12.81 27.66 -27.50
C ASN A 88 -11.30 27.41 -27.67
N LEU A 89 -10.95 26.32 -28.35
CA LEU A 89 -9.56 26.01 -28.71
C LEU A 89 -9.30 26.54 -30.13
N ILE A 90 -8.73 27.74 -30.21
CA ILE A 90 -8.47 28.41 -31.48
C ILE A 90 -7.22 27.79 -32.11
N VAL A 91 -7.37 27.26 -33.32
CA VAL A 91 -6.28 26.70 -34.11
C VAL A 91 -5.65 27.82 -34.95
N PRO A 92 -4.33 28.03 -34.89
CA PRO A 92 -3.67 29.06 -35.70
C PRO A 92 -3.72 28.70 -37.19
N GLU A 93 -3.72 29.73 -38.03
CA GLU A 93 -3.70 29.59 -39.49
C GLU A 93 -2.31 29.12 -39.98
N ASN A 94 -2.27 28.41 -41.11
CA ASN A 94 -1.05 27.95 -41.78
C ASN A 94 -0.16 26.94 -41.01
N LEU A 95 -0.75 26.09 -40.15
CA LEU A 95 -0.01 25.02 -39.47
C LEU A 95 0.68 24.03 -40.42
N GLU A 96 0.10 23.77 -41.59
CA GLU A 96 0.67 22.81 -42.56
C GLU A 96 1.98 23.29 -43.20
N THR A 97 2.13 24.61 -43.36
CA THR A 97 3.35 25.21 -43.93
C THR A 97 4.39 25.54 -42.84
N PHE A 98 4.07 25.31 -41.56
CA PHE A 98 4.92 25.69 -40.44
C PHE A 98 6.14 24.78 -40.32
N LYS A 99 7.34 25.39 -40.28
CA LYS A 99 8.62 24.66 -40.30
C LYS A 99 8.92 23.92 -38.99
N LEU A 100 8.42 24.39 -37.85
CA LEU A 100 8.74 23.80 -36.55
C LEU A 100 8.00 22.48 -36.37
N LYS A 101 8.74 21.46 -35.94
CA LYS A 101 8.25 20.11 -35.65
C LYS A 101 8.27 19.85 -34.14
N PRO A 102 7.47 18.89 -33.63
CA PRO A 102 7.46 18.55 -32.21
C PRO A 102 8.80 18.00 -31.70
N TYR A 103 9.63 17.45 -32.60
CA TYR A 103 10.92 16.87 -32.28
C TYR A 103 12.05 17.53 -33.08
N ILE A 104 13.22 17.55 -32.47
CA ILE A 104 14.49 17.98 -33.09
C ILE A 104 15.33 16.77 -33.50
N ALA A 105 16.20 16.95 -34.49
CA ALA A 105 17.14 15.91 -34.90
C ALA A 105 18.18 15.64 -33.79
N ARG A 106 18.60 14.39 -33.62
CA ARG A 106 19.60 13.99 -32.60
C ARG A 106 20.98 14.61 -32.83
N THR A 107 21.25 15.10 -34.03
CA THR A 107 22.50 15.76 -34.42
C THR A 107 22.62 17.19 -33.88
N VAL A 108 21.49 17.80 -33.48
CA VAL A 108 21.51 19.16 -32.91
C VAL A 108 22.11 19.09 -31.51
N PRO A 109 23.19 19.84 -31.21
CA PRO A 109 23.80 19.83 -29.89
C PRO A 109 22.84 20.43 -28.85
N LYS A 110 22.81 19.84 -27.66
CA LYS A 110 22.10 20.41 -26.50
C LYS A 110 23.02 21.44 -25.86
N TRP A 111 22.63 22.71 -25.88
CA TRP A 111 23.35 23.75 -25.15
C TRP A 111 22.91 23.75 -23.68
N ALA A 112 23.83 24.01 -22.76
CA ALA A 112 23.51 24.15 -21.35
C ALA A 112 23.03 25.60 -21.07
N PRO A 113 22.06 25.83 -20.17
CA PRO A 113 21.50 27.16 -19.92
C PRO A 113 22.51 28.28 -19.67
N GLU A 114 23.65 27.95 -19.04
CA GLU A 114 24.79 28.81 -18.75
C GLU A 114 25.55 29.31 -20.00
N ASP A 115 25.49 28.57 -21.12
CA ASP A 115 26.20 28.91 -22.36
C ASP A 115 25.36 29.81 -23.31
N ARG A 116 24.12 30.14 -22.92
CA ARG A 116 23.27 31.09 -23.67
C ARG A 116 23.72 32.52 -23.37
N ARG A 117 24.59 33.06 -24.22
CA ARG A 117 24.91 34.49 -24.29
C ARG A 117 23.88 35.25 -25.10
#